data_AF-A0A2V5W9I0-F1
#
_entry.id   AF-A0A2V5W9I0-F1
#
_cell.length_a   1.000
_cell.length_b   1.000
_cell.length_c   1.000
_cell.angle_alpha   90.00
_cell.angle_beta   90.00
_cell.angle_gamma   90.00
#
_symmetry.space_group_name_H-M   'P 1'
#
loop_
_entity.id
_entity.type
_entity.pdbx_description
1 polymer ?
#
loop_
_entity_poly.entity_id
_entity_poly.type
_entity_poly.pdbx_seq_one_letter_code
_entity_poly.pdbx_strand_id
1 'polypeptide(L)'
;MGSVEKKMPRINERLATSGLRLTPQREHVYDVLLAERDHPTAEQVFLRAKKDMPDISMATVYNCLDALVTSGLVKQVNLDRGATRFCPNMHEHCHFYCESCGGVYDIGLTRARPEVPMPRGFKATHLELSIRGLCPDCAARKK
;
A
#
# COMPACT_ATOMS: atom_id res chain seq x y z
N MET A 1 -19.85 22.29 -18.15
CA MET A 1 -18.76 22.60 -17.21
C MET A 1 -18.03 21.29 -16.93
N GLY A 2 -16.88 21.10 -17.57
CA GLY A 2 -16.18 19.82 -17.62
C GLY A 2 -15.52 19.49 -16.28
N SER A 3 -15.94 18.38 -15.67
CA SER A 3 -15.24 17.76 -14.55
C SER A 3 -13.89 17.26 -15.05
N VAL A 4 -12.82 17.93 -14.64
CA VAL A 4 -11.45 17.48 -14.90
C VAL A 4 -11.22 16.23 -14.06
N GLU A 5 -11.45 15.05 -14.66
CA GLU A 5 -10.90 13.79 -14.16
C GLU A 5 -9.38 13.97 -14.06
N LYS A 6 -8.88 14.03 -12.83
CA LYS A 6 -7.47 14.19 -12.53
C LYS A 6 -6.76 12.89 -12.97
N LYS A 7 -6.40 12.79 -14.26
CA LYS A 7 -5.67 11.65 -14.82
C LYS A 7 -4.49 11.34 -13.91
N MET A 8 -4.54 10.18 -13.25
CA MET A 8 -3.38 9.65 -12.53
C MET A 8 -2.20 9.65 -13.51
N PRO A 9 -1.00 10.13 -13.11
CA PRO A 9 0.17 10.09 -13.98
C PRO A 9 0.38 8.64 -14.44
N ARG A 10 0.68 8.45 -15.71
CA ARG A 10 0.92 7.09 -16.24
C ARG A 10 2.07 6.47 -15.44
N ILE A 11 1.98 5.19 -15.10
CA ILE A 11 2.99 4.46 -14.29
C ILE A 11 4.43 4.78 -14.75
N ASN A 12 4.63 4.90 -16.06
CA ASN A 12 5.89 5.23 -16.69
C ASN A 12 6.44 6.63 -16.30
N GLU A 13 5.57 7.64 -16.18
CA GLU A 13 5.97 9.01 -15.80
C GLU A 13 6.46 9.08 -14.35
N ARG A 14 5.79 8.34 -13.45
CA ARG A 14 6.21 8.27 -12.04
C ARG A 14 7.52 7.53 -11.88
N LEU A 15 7.67 6.39 -12.55
CA LEU A 15 8.92 5.64 -12.55
C LEU A 15 10.07 6.48 -13.13
N ALA A 16 9.85 7.14 -14.27
CA ALA A 16 10.86 7.97 -14.92
C ALA A 16 11.32 9.14 -14.03
N THR A 17 10.39 9.77 -13.31
CA THR A 17 10.71 10.85 -12.35
C THR A 17 11.64 10.37 -11.23
N SER A 18 11.54 9.10 -10.85
CA SER A 18 12.43 8.44 -9.88
C SER A 18 13.67 7.78 -10.51
N GLY A 19 13.95 8.04 -11.80
CA GLY A 19 15.10 7.47 -12.51
C GLY A 19 14.95 5.98 -12.86
N LEU A 20 13.75 5.43 -12.75
CA LEU A 20 13.43 4.02 -12.96
C LEU A 20 12.72 3.82 -14.30
N ARG A 21 13.03 2.72 -15.00
CA ARG A 21 12.33 2.34 -16.24
C ARG A 21 11.10 1.50 -15.96
N LEU A 22 10.05 1.66 -16.74
CA LEU A 22 8.98 0.67 -16.80
C LEU A 22 9.53 -0.60 -17.47
N THR A 23 9.40 -1.74 -16.79
CA THR A 23 9.70 -3.06 -17.34
C THR A 23 8.42 -3.90 -17.32
N PRO A 24 8.31 -4.95 -18.15
CA PRO A 24 7.13 -5.83 -18.13
C PRO A 24 6.85 -6.43 -16.75
N GLN A 25 7.90 -6.73 -15.97
CA GLN A 25 7.75 -7.24 -14.60
C GLN A 25 7.19 -6.18 -13.65
N ARG A 26 7.61 -4.91 -13.77
CA ARG A 26 7.12 -3.82 -12.93
C ARG A 26 5.67 -3.47 -13.24
N GLU A 27 5.32 -3.47 -14.52
CA GLU A 27 3.94 -3.30 -14.99
C GLU A 27 3.05 -4.42 -14.44
N HIS A 28 3.47 -5.67 -14.62
CA HIS A 28 2.73 -6.83 -14.13
C HIS A 28 2.53 -6.83 -12.61
N VAL A 29 3.58 -6.55 -11.83
CA VAL A 29 3.48 -6.46 -10.37
C VAL A 29 2.54 -5.32 -9.94
N TYR A 30 2.54 -4.20 -10.66
CA TYR A 30 1.63 -3.10 -10.38
C TYR A 30 0.18 -3.47 -10.69
N ASP A 31 -0.08 -4.14 -11.82
CA ASP A 31 -1.41 -4.60 -12.18
C ASP A 31 -1.96 -5.63 -11.18
N VAL A 32 -1.11 -6.54 -10.71
CA VAL A 32 -1.45 -7.50 -9.63
C VAL A 32 -1.88 -6.80 -8.35
N LEU A 33 -1.23 -5.68 -8.00
CA LEU A 33 -1.61 -4.86 -6.84
C LEU A 33 -2.91 -4.09 -7.08
N LEU A 34 -3.19 -3.66 -8.32
CA LEU A 34 -4.40 -2.92 -8.65
C LEU A 34 -5.64 -3.81 -8.82
N ALA A 35 -5.45 -5.10 -9.13
CA ALA A 35 -6.52 -6.06 -9.39
C ALA A 35 -7.43 -6.27 -8.18
N GLU A 36 -6.86 -6.25 -6.97
CA GLU A 36 -7.59 -6.40 -5.72
C GLU A 36 -7.34 -5.16 -4.83
N ARG A 37 -8.38 -4.66 -4.17
CA ARG A 37 -8.26 -3.55 -3.20
C ARG A 37 -7.81 -4.03 -1.83
N ASP A 38 -6.88 -4.97 -1.80
CA ASP A 38 -6.35 -5.55 -0.59
C ASP A 38 -4.92 -5.06 -0.29
N HIS A 39 -4.36 -5.53 0.82
CA HIS A 39 -3.03 -5.17 1.29
C HIS A 39 -2.15 -6.42 1.32
N PRO A 40 -1.74 -6.94 0.15
CA PRO A 40 -1.01 -8.18 0.10
C PRO A 40 0.40 -8.03 0.66
N THR A 41 0.93 -9.12 1.20
CA THR A 41 2.37 -9.25 1.50
C THR A 41 3.15 -9.47 0.21
N ALA A 42 4.48 -9.30 0.25
CA ALA A 42 5.34 -9.61 -0.90
C ALA A 42 5.16 -11.06 -1.39
N GLU A 43 4.97 -12.02 -0.47
CA GLU A 43 4.67 -13.42 -0.81
C GLU A 43 3.35 -13.57 -1.55
N GLN A 44 2.29 -12.88 -1.11
CA GLN A 44 1.00 -12.92 -1.78
C GLN A 44 1.08 -12.30 -3.17
N VAL A 45 1.79 -11.17 -3.33
CA VAL A 45 2.06 -10.56 -4.63
C VAL A 45 2.83 -11.52 -5.52
N PHE A 46 3.85 -12.20 -5.01
CA PHE A 46 4.61 -13.20 -5.77
C PHE A 46 3.74 -14.36 -6.24
N LEU A 47 2.92 -14.95 -5.35
CA LEU A 47 2.02 -16.04 -5.71
C LEU A 47 0.99 -15.63 -6.75
N ARG A 48 0.50 -14.38 -6.69
CA ARG A 48 -0.41 -13.82 -7.70
C ARG A 48 0.30 -13.59 -9.03
N ALA A 49 1.44 -12.90 -9.01
CA ALA A 49 2.21 -12.56 -10.21
C ALA A 49 2.69 -13.82 -10.96
N LYS A 50 3.06 -14.87 -10.24
CA LYS A 50 3.52 -16.14 -10.81
C LYS A 50 2.47 -16.88 -11.65
N LYS A 51 1.18 -16.56 -11.47
CA LYS A 51 0.09 -17.17 -12.27
C LYS A 51 0.22 -16.83 -13.76
N ASP A 52 0.54 -15.57 -14.06
CA ASP A 52 0.64 -15.07 -15.44
C ASP A 52 2.11 -14.91 -15.89
N MET A 53 3.05 -14.89 -14.95
CA MET A 53 4.49 -14.82 -15.23
C MET A 53 5.26 -15.90 -14.44
N PRO A 54 5.26 -17.18 -14.89
CA PRO A 54 5.82 -18.31 -14.15
C PRO A 54 7.31 -18.20 -13.79
N ASP A 55 8.07 -17.48 -14.63
CA ASP A 55 9.52 -17.28 -14.48
C ASP A 55 9.88 -16.15 -13.53
N ILE A 56 8.89 -15.42 -12.99
CA ILE A 56 9.17 -14.34 -12.03
C ILE A 56 9.75 -14.93 -10.75
N SER A 57 10.83 -14.31 -10.25
CA SER A 57 11.44 -14.69 -8.98
C SER A 57 10.92 -13.81 -7.84
N MET A 58 11.04 -14.31 -6.60
CA MET A 58 10.72 -13.53 -5.42
C MET A 58 11.59 -12.25 -5.33
N ALA A 59 12.87 -12.34 -5.67
CA ALA A 59 13.78 -11.19 -5.71
C ALA A 59 13.31 -10.14 -6.75
N THR A 60 12.81 -10.58 -7.90
CA THR A 60 12.23 -9.69 -8.91
C THR A 60 11.01 -8.96 -8.38
N VAL A 61 10.13 -9.66 -7.64
CA VAL A 61 8.95 -9.04 -7.03
C VAL A 61 9.35 -7.97 -6.01
N TYR A 62 10.30 -8.26 -5.11
CA TYR A 62 10.81 -7.26 -4.17
C TYR A 62 11.39 -6.03 -4.88
N ASN A 63 12.21 -6.23 -5.91
CA ASN A 63 12.77 -5.12 -6.70
C ASN A 63 11.70 -4.29 -7.42
N CYS A 64 10.59 -4.92 -7.84
CA CYS A 64 9.46 -4.20 -8.42
C CYS A 64 8.70 -3.41 -7.35
N LEU A 65 8.41 -4.02 -6.20
CA LEU A 65 7.72 -3.37 -5.09
C LEU A 65 8.51 -2.16 -4.57
N ASP A 66 9.81 -2.30 -4.39
CA ASP A 66 10.71 -1.21 -3.97
C ASP A 66 10.70 -0.04 -4.98
N ALA A 67 10.78 -0.36 -6.28
CA ALA A 67 10.68 0.63 -7.34
C ALA A 67 9.33 1.38 -7.33
N LEU A 68 8.23 0.66 -7.11
CA LEU A 68 6.88 1.24 -7.03
C LEU A 68 6.71 2.12 -5.79
N VAL A 69 7.26 1.71 -4.65
CA VAL A 69 7.27 2.50 -3.40
C VAL A 69 8.10 3.77 -3.57
N THR A 70 9.32 3.65 -4.10
CA THR A 70 10.22 4.79 -4.38
C THR A 70 9.61 5.78 -5.38
N SER A 71 8.75 5.30 -6.28
CA SER A 71 8.04 6.13 -7.27
C SER A 71 6.72 6.69 -6.75
N GLY A 72 6.37 6.41 -5.49
CA GLY A 72 5.11 6.82 -4.87
C GLY A 72 3.89 6.26 -5.59
N LEU A 73 4.00 5.12 -6.27
CA LEU A 73 2.88 4.41 -6.92
C LEU A 73 2.17 3.47 -5.94
N VAL A 74 2.89 3.01 -4.93
CA VAL A 74 2.44 2.07 -3.89
C VAL A 74 2.97 2.57 -2.54
N LYS A 75 2.22 2.37 -1.46
CA LYS A 75 2.69 2.62 -0.10
C LYS A 75 3.09 1.32 0.56
N GLN A 76 4.24 1.33 1.24
CA GLN A 76 4.62 0.26 2.13
C GLN A 76 3.92 0.46 3.48
N VAL A 77 3.31 -0.60 3.98
CA VAL A 77 2.54 -0.62 5.23
C VAL A 77 3.24 -1.58 6.17
N ASN A 78 3.96 -1.02 7.16
CA ASN A 78 4.74 -1.79 8.10
C ASN A 78 3.91 -2.07 9.36
N LEU A 79 3.76 -3.36 9.70
CA LEU A 79 3.19 -3.77 10.97
C LEU A 79 4.32 -4.14 11.93
N ASP A 80 4.36 -3.55 13.13
CA ASP A 80 5.44 -3.77 14.13
C ASP A 80 5.78 -5.25 14.40
N ARG A 81 4.81 -6.17 14.21
CA ARG A 81 4.99 -7.62 14.43
C ARG A 81 4.48 -8.48 13.26
N GLY A 82 4.21 -7.87 12.11
CA GLY A 82 3.62 -8.54 10.96
C GLY A 82 4.47 -8.42 9.70
N ALA A 83 4.14 -9.21 8.68
CA ALA A 83 4.75 -9.04 7.37
C ALA A 83 4.43 -7.66 6.79
N THR A 84 5.42 -7.03 6.16
CA THR A 84 5.22 -5.83 5.34
C THR A 84 4.14 -6.07 4.30
N ARG A 85 3.23 -5.09 4.19
CA ARG A 85 2.16 -5.10 3.19
C ARG A 85 2.28 -3.92 2.24
N PHE A 86 1.64 -4.05 1.09
CA PHE A 86 1.71 -3.07 0.02
C PHE A 86 0.31 -2.55 -0.27
N CYS A 87 0.13 -1.24 -0.16
CA CYS A 87 -1.13 -0.54 -0.40
C CYS A 87 -1.07 0.16 -1.76
N PRO A 88 -1.90 -0.24 -2.74
CA PRO A 88 -2.01 0.47 -4.02
C PRO A 88 -2.78 1.80 -3.89
N ASN A 89 -3.49 2.00 -2.77
CA ASN A 89 -4.32 3.17 -2.54
C ASN A 89 -3.45 4.39 -2.17
N MET A 90 -3.33 5.33 -3.10
CA MET A 90 -2.59 6.57 -2.84
C MET A 90 -3.43 7.67 -2.17
N HIS A 91 -4.74 7.48 -2.02
CA HIS A 91 -5.59 8.43 -1.30
C HIS A 91 -5.23 8.49 0.18
N GLU A 92 -5.71 9.53 0.85
CA GLU A 92 -5.54 9.70 2.29
C GLU A 92 -6.50 8.76 3.04
N HIS A 93 -5.94 7.82 3.80
CA HIS A 93 -6.65 6.83 4.60
C HIS A 93 -5.78 6.40 5.79
N CYS A 94 -6.41 5.78 6.78
CA CYS A 94 -5.76 5.06 7.85
C CYS A 94 -5.88 3.56 7.63
N HIS A 95 -4.94 2.80 8.18
CA HIS A 95 -5.04 1.34 8.20
C HIS A 95 -5.61 0.87 9.54
N PHE A 96 -6.62 -0.01 9.49
CA PHE A 96 -7.05 -0.82 10.62
C PHE A 96 -6.48 -2.22 10.52
N TYR A 97 -5.85 -2.68 11.60
CA TYR A 97 -5.25 -3.99 11.70
C TYR A 97 -6.04 -4.87 12.66
N CYS A 98 -6.53 -5.99 12.16
CA CYS A 98 -7.15 -7.01 13.00
C CYS A 98 -6.07 -7.86 13.67
N GLU A 99 -6.02 -7.84 15.00
CA GLU A 99 -5.04 -8.59 15.80
C GLU A 99 -5.30 -10.10 15.82
N SER A 100 -6.49 -10.54 15.38
CA SER A 100 -6.87 -11.95 15.38
C SER A 100 -6.61 -12.64 14.05
N CYS A 101 -7.03 -12.06 12.92
CA CYS A 101 -6.81 -12.66 11.60
C CYS A 101 -5.63 -12.06 10.84
N GLY A 102 -5.03 -10.98 11.36
CA GLY A 102 -3.97 -10.24 10.67
C GLY A 102 -4.44 -9.45 9.46
N GLY A 103 -5.74 -9.33 9.21
CA GLY A 103 -6.32 -8.56 8.09
C GLY A 103 -6.06 -7.06 8.23
N VAL A 104 -5.96 -6.37 7.08
CA VAL A 104 -5.74 -4.91 7.00
C VAL A 104 -6.88 -4.29 6.20
N TYR A 105 -7.45 -3.22 6.74
CA TYR A 105 -8.62 -2.56 6.17
C TYR A 105 -8.38 -1.06 6.05
N ASP A 106 -8.78 -0.49 4.91
CA ASP A 106 -8.77 0.96 4.71
C ASP A 106 -9.89 1.61 5.50
N ILE A 107 -9.53 2.60 6.33
CA ILE A 107 -10.47 3.49 7.00
C ILE A 107 -10.29 4.88 6.43
N GLY A 108 -11.39 5.45 5.91
CA GLY A 108 -11.41 6.83 5.47
C GLY A 108 -11.12 7.78 6.62
N LEU A 109 -10.16 8.68 6.45
CA LEU A 109 -9.94 9.77 7.37
C LEU A 109 -11.07 10.81 7.20
N THR A 110 -11.79 11.11 8.28
CA THR A 110 -12.62 12.32 8.32
C THR A 110 -11.74 13.56 8.25
N ARG A 111 -12.30 14.70 7.82
CA ARG A 111 -11.56 15.98 7.70
C ARG A 111 -10.86 16.43 9.00
N ALA A 112 -11.33 15.98 10.16
CA ALA A 112 -10.65 16.21 11.43
C ALA A 112 -9.59 15.11 11.65
N ARG A 113 -8.37 15.36 11.19
CA ARG A 113 -7.20 14.58 11.67
C ARG A 113 -7.04 14.85 13.18
N PRO A 114 -6.63 13.84 13.97
CA PRO A 114 -6.30 14.08 15.37
C PRO A 114 -5.21 15.14 15.48
N GLU A 115 -5.41 16.12 16.34
CA GLU A 115 -4.36 17.10 16.65
C GLU A 115 -3.26 16.41 17.45
N VAL A 116 -2.03 16.51 16.95
CA VAL A 116 -0.83 15.99 17.63
C VAL A 116 0.11 17.19 17.86
N PRO A 117 -0.02 17.90 18.99
CA PRO A 117 0.80 19.08 19.26
C PRO A 117 2.28 18.69 19.35
N MET A 118 3.10 19.28 18.48
CA MET A 118 4.54 19.03 18.47
C MET A 118 5.26 19.96 19.47
N PRO A 119 6.20 19.44 20.27
CA PRO A 119 7.01 20.30 21.14
C PRO A 119 7.84 21.31 20.34
N ARG A 120 8.24 22.41 20.97
CA ARG A 120 9.06 23.45 20.33
C ARG A 120 10.36 22.85 19.79
N GLY A 121 10.70 23.18 18.54
CA GLY A 121 11.92 22.75 17.86
C GLY A 121 11.79 21.44 17.06
N PHE A 122 10.66 20.73 17.14
CA PHE A 122 10.44 19.50 16.40
C PHE A 122 10.02 19.80 14.96
N LYS A 123 10.56 19.02 14.01
CA LYS A 123 10.20 19.08 12.58
C LYS A 123 9.71 17.71 12.15
N ALA A 124 8.39 17.54 12.11
CA ALA A 124 7.79 16.30 11.64
C ALA A 124 8.01 16.17 10.11
N THR A 125 8.53 15.01 9.68
CA THR A 125 8.68 14.67 8.25
C THR A 125 7.56 13.75 7.76
N HIS A 126 6.94 13.00 8.67
CA HIS A 126 5.90 12.02 8.36
C HIS A 126 4.94 11.84 9.54
N LEU A 127 3.67 11.54 9.24
CA LEU A 127 2.65 11.11 10.21
C LEU A 127 1.93 9.90 9.62
N GLU A 128 2.06 8.75 10.28
CA GLU A 128 1.33 7.54 9.95
C GLU A 128 0.29 7.28 11.04
N LEU A 129 -0.98 7.12 10.65
CA LEU A 129 -2.08 6.81 11.55
C LEU A 129 -2.55 5.38 11.30
N SER A 130 -2.53 4.56 12.34
CA SER A 130 -3.06 3.21 12.29
C SER A 130 -3.84 2.84 13.55
N ILE A 131 -4.80 1.93 13.39
CA ILE A 131 -5.70 1.47 14.45
C ILE A 131 -5.54 -0.05 14.56
N ARG A 132 -5.56 -0.59 15.79
CA ARG A 132 -5.51 -2.03 16.06
C ARG A 132 -6.75 -2.47 16.83
N GLY A 133 -7.25 -3.66 16.54
CA GLY A 133 -8.39 -4.25 17.24
C GLY A 133 -8.89 -5.53 16.59
N LEU A 134 -10.20 -5.76 16.63
CA LEU A 134 -10.84 -6.92 16.00
C LEU A 134 -11.72 -6.47 14.83
N CYS A 135 -11.58 -7.11 13.67
CA CYS A 135 -12.54 -6.94 12.58
C CYS A 135 -13.92 -7.52 12.96
N PRO A 136 -15.02 -7.14 12.27
CA PRO A 136 -16.36 -7.61 12.58
C PRO A 136 -16.46 -9.13 12.71
N ASP A 137 -15.82 -9.88 11.79
CA ASP A 137 -15.85 -11.34 11.80
C ASP A 137 -15.11 -11.95 13.00
N CYS A 138 -13.98 -11.36 13.40
CA CYS A 138 -13.22 -11.81 14.57
C CYS A 138 -13.87 -11.39 15.89
N ALA A 139 -14.51 -10.23 15.93
CA ALA A 139 -15.27 -9.76 17.08
C ALA A 139 -16.50 -10.65 17.34
N ALA A 140 -17.20 -11.07 16.28
CA ALA A 140 -18.34 -11.97 16.37
C ALA A 140 -17.97 -13.39 16.85
N ARG A 141 -16.77 -13.88 16.50
CA ARG A 141 -16.25 -15.19 16.94
C ARG A 141 -15.78 -15.25 18.40
N LYS A 142 -15.58 -14.09 19.04
CA LYS A 142 -15.17 -13.99 20.46
C LYS A 142 -16.35 -13.90 21.45
N LYS A 143 -17.59 -13.98 20.98
CA LYS A 143 -18.79 -14.08 21.83
C LYS A 143 -19.13 -15.52 22.14
#